data_AF-W2R1C8-F1
#
_entry.id   AF-W2R1C8-F1
#
_cell.length_a   1.000
_cell.length_b   1.000
_cell.length_c   1.000
_cell.angle_alpha   90.00
_cell.angle_beta   90.00
_cell.angle_gamma   90.00
#
_symmetry.space_group_name_H-M   'P 1'
#
loop_
_entity.id
_entity.type
_entity.pdbx_description
1 polymer ?
#
loop_
_entity_poly.entity_id
_entity_poly.type
_entity_poly.pdbx_seq_one_letter_code
_entity_poly.pdbx_strand_id
1 'polypeptide(L)'
;MLSSYNSLTPRLLLNTAAGPVALHEPVECLIVEEEEPEFILGQDVLLSLGIDVDRQLEQLANRVNDVDDGDTELKDDLPDLAHPGTDEELSEALDRLVTMALANGFPHKLEEKLRDIVLKHDIWRLEVQFEKALG
;
A
#
# COMPACT_ATOMS: atom_id res chain seq x y z
N MET A 1 -13.99 -29.31 -12.49
CA MET A 1 -12.96 -30.02 -11.72
C MET A 1 -12.72 -29.15 -10.50
N LEU A 2 -13.35 -29.49 -9.37
CA LEU A 2 -13.25 -28.67 -8.16
C LEU A 2 -11.90 -28.97 -7.54
N SER A 3 -10.99 -27.99 -7.52
CA SER A 3 -9.75 -28.08 -6.76
C SER A 3 -10.14 -28.29 -5.30
N SER A 4 -9.81 -29.46 -4.72
CA SER A 4 -9.97 -29.66 -3.28
C SER A 4 -8.96 -28.74 -2.59
N TYR A 5 -9.44 -27.64 -2.02
CA TYR A 5 -8.62 -26.82 -1.12
C TYR A 5 -8.32 -27.64 0.13
N ASN A 6 -7.05 -27.75 0.50
CA ASN A 6 -6.67 -28.31 1.79
C ASN A 6 -6.96 -27.25 2.87
N SER A 7 -7.77 -27.59 3.87
CA SER A 7 -8.03 -26.72 5.02
C SER A 7 -7.57 -27.37 6.33
N LEU A 8 -7.18 -26.52 7.29
CA LEU A 8 -6.76 -26.89 8.63
C LEU A 8 -7.51 -26.03 9.64
N THR A 9 -7.64 -26.50 10.89
CA THR A 9 -8.28 -25.73 11.98
C THR A 9 -7.33 -25.51 13.16
N PRO A 10 -6.23 -24.76 12.99
CA PRO A 10 -5.28 -24.51 14.05
C PRO A 10 -5.83 -23.57 15.14
N ARG A 11 -5.20 -23.65 16.32
CA ARG A 11 -5.27 -22.57 17.32
C ARG A 11 -4.13 -21.59 17.05
N LEU A 12 -4.47 -20.32 16.84
CA LEU A 12 -3.50 -19.29 16.46
C LEU A 12 -3.05 -18.47 17.68
N LEU A 13 -1.74 -18.22 17.76
CA LEU A 13 -1.11 -17.29 18.69
C LEU A 13 -0.34 -16.25 17.86
N LEU A 14 -0.82 -15.02 17.85
CA LEU A 14 -0.24 -13.91 17.09
C LEU A 14 0.71 -13.13 17.99
N ASN A 15 1.95 -12.91 17.54
CA ASN A 15 2.88 -12.07 18.29
C ASN A 15 2.75 -10.61 17.79
N THR A 16 2.16 -9.75 18.61
CA THR A 16 1.96 -8.33 18.27
C THR A 16 2.89 -7.43 19.08
N ALA A 17 3.00 -6.16 18.70
CA ALA A 17 3.77 -5.17 19.47
C ALA A 17 3.22 -4.95 20.89
N ALA A 18 1.93 -5.20 21.11
CA ALA A 18 1.29 -5.15 22.43
C ALA A 18 1.46 -6.47 23.23
N GLY A 19 2.12 -7.47 22.65
CA GLY A 19 2.34 -8.79 23.22
C GLY A 19 1.62 -9.91 22.46
N PRO A 20 1.75 -11.16 22.93
CA PRO A 20 1.09 -12.32 22.31
C PRO A 20 -0.43 -12.27 22.48
N VAL A 21 -1.16 -12.57 21.40
CA VAL A 21 -2.63 -12.61 21.35
C VAL A 21 -3.06 -13.98 20.88
N ALA A 22 -3.73 -14.73 21.75
CA ALA A 22 -4.30 -16.03 21.40
C ALA A 22 -5.74 -15.85 20.90
N LEU A 23 -6.06 -16.44 19.75
CA LEU A 23 -7.45 -16.49 19.29
C LEU A 23 -8.25 -17.46 20.18
N HIS A 24 -9.46 -17.04 20.52
CA HIS A 24 -10.32 -17.78 21.44
C HIS A 24 -10.74 -19.15 20.86
N GLU A 25 -11.12 -19.16 19.59
CA GLU A 25 -11.57 -20.35 18.88
C GLU A 25 -10.57 -20.77 17.79
N PRO A 26 -10.49 -22.08 17.48
CA PRO A 26 -9.77 -22.55 16.30
C PRO A 26 -10.32 -21.88 15.04
N VAL A 27 -9.44 -21.47 14.13
CA VAL A 27 -9.83 -20.77 12.90
C VAL A 27 -9.62 -21.71 11.73
N GLU A 28 -10.56 -21.73 10.78
CA GLU A 28 -10.36 -22.45 9.52
C GLU A 28 -9.35 -21.68 8.65
N CYS A 29 -8.23 -22.34 8.33
CA CYS A 29 -7.20 -21.80 7.47
C CYS A 29 -7.19 -22.58 6.15
N LEU A 30 -7.22 -21.84 5.04
CA LEU A 30 -7.04 -22.38 3.70
C LEU A 30 -5.56 -22.45 3.37
N ILE A 31 -5.11 -23.58 2.83
CA ILE A 31 -3.76 -23.72 2.31
C ILE A 31 -3.80 -23.44 0.81
N VAL A 32 -3.02 -22.43 0.40
CA VAL A 32 -2.79 -22.08 -1.00
C VAL A 32 -1.34 -22.46 -1.34
N GLU A 33 -1.13 -23.15 -2.45
CA GLU A 33 0.21 -23.47 -2.94
C GLU A 33 0.80 -22.24 -3.64
N GLU A 34 1.72 -21.55 -2.95
CA GLU A 34 2.46 -20.40 -3.48
C GLU A 34 3.98 -20.59 -3.36
N GLU A 35 4.76 -19.83 -4.14
CA GLU A 35 6.23 -19.92 -4.14
C GLU A 35 6.86 -19.37 -2.85
N GLU A 36 6.22 -18.35 -2.24
CA GLU A 36 6.69 -17.72 -1.00
C GLU A 36 5.80 -18.08 0.20
N PRO A 37 6.38 -18.29 1.40
CA PRO A 37 5.59 -18.58 2.58
C PRO A 37 4.91 -17.31 3.11
N GLU A 38 3.63 -17.15 2.81
CA GLU A 38 2.80 -16.06 3.32
C GLU A 38 1.70 -16.57 4.28
N PHE A 39 1.33 -15.75 5.26
CA PHE A 39 0.21 -16.02 6.16
C PHE A 39 -0.74 -14.81 6.21
N ILE A 40 -1.91 -14.97 5.63
CA ILE A 40 -2.93 -13.92 5.50
C ILE A 40 -4.02 -14.13 6.56
N LEU A 41 -4.33 -13.08 7.31
CA LEU A 41 -5.47 -13.05 8.21
C LEU A 41 -6.68 -12.43 7.50
N GLY A 42 -7.78 -13.16 7.48
CA GLY A 42 -9.05 -12.67 6.95
C GLY A 42 -9.61 -11.49 7.75
N GLN A 43 -10.45 -10.68 7.10
CA GLN A 43 -11.10 -9.52 7.71
C GLN A 43 -11.95 -9.92 8.93
N ASP A 44 -12.60 -11.07 8.88
CA ASP A 44 -13.39 -11.64 9.98
C ASP A 44 -12.54 -11.84 11.25
N VAL A 45 -11.33 -12.40 11.10
CA VAL A 45 -10.39 -12.59 12.20
C VAL A 45 -9.86 -11.25 12.71
N LEU A 46 -9.50 -10.34 11.80
CA LEU A 46 -9.05 -8.99 12.17
C LEU A 46 -10.12 -8.21 12.96
N LEU A 47 -11.37 -8.25 12.51
CA LEU A 47 -12.49 -7.63 13.20
C LEU A 47 -12.75 -8.26 14.57
N SER A 48 -12.58 -9.57 14.72
CA SER A 48 -12.68 -10.26 16.02
C SER A 48 -11.62 -9.78 17.03
N LEU A 49 -10.47 -9.32 16.54
CA LEU A 49 -9.40 -8.70 17.32
C LEU A 49 -9.63 -7.19 17.56
N GLY A 50 -10.71 -6.61 17.01
CA GLY A 50 -11.00 -5.18 17.07
C GLY A 50 -10.18 -4.35 16.07
N ILE A 51 -9.59 -5.00 15.06
CA ILE A 51 -8.84 -4.35 13.99
C ILE A 51 -9.78 -4.16 12.80
N ASP A 52 -10.23 -2.93 12.59
CA ASP A 52 -11.05 -2.53 11.45
C ASP A 52 -10.20 -1.67 10.51
N VAL A 53 -9.63 -2.33 9.49
CA VAL A 53 -8.67 -1.70 8.56
C VAL A 53 -9.33 -0.59 7.75
N ASP A 54 -10.58 -0.80 7.30
CA ASP A 54 -11.33 0.18 6.52
C ASP A 54 -11.55 1.46 7.35
N ARG A 55 -12.06 1.31 8.57
CA ARG A 55 -12.24 2.44 9.50
C ARG A 55 -10.91 3.12 9.84
N GLN A 56 -9.83 2.36 10.00
CA GLN A 56 -8.50 2.93 10.25
C GLN A 56 -8.00 3.74 9.04
N LEU A 57 -8.26 3.27 7.82
CA LEU A 57 -7.91 3.97 6.60
C LEU A 57 -8.75 5.23 6.40
N GLU A 58 -10.06 5.19 6.67
CA GLU A 58 -10.93 6.37 6.69
C GLU A 58 -10.43 7.43 7.67
N GLN A 59 -9.99 7.02 8.87
CA GLN A 59 -9.40 7.93 9.85
C GLN A 59 -8.09 8.57 9.35
N LEU A 60 -7.29 7.85 8.58
CA LEU A 60 -6.09 8.39 7.96
C LEU A 60 -6.43 9.39 6.85
N ALA A 61 -7.40 9.06 5.99
CA ALA A 61 -7.86 9.94 4.92
C ALA A 61 -8.47 11.24 5.46
N ASN A 62 -9.24 11.18 6.54
CA ASN A 62 -9.84 12.36 7.15
C ASN A 62 -8.82 13.24 7.88
N ARG A 63 -7.73 12.67 8.41
CA ARG A 63 -6.63 13.46 8.99
C ARG A 63 -5.88 14.31 7.98
N VAL A 64 -5.89 13.94 6.69
CA VAL A 64 -5.35 14.79 5.61
C VAL A 64 -6.20 16.06 5.44
N ASN A 65 -7.50 15.98 5.74
CA ASN A 65 -8.44 17.09 5.60
C ASN A 65 -8.56 17.96 6.87
N ASP A 66 -8.17 17.45 8.03
CA ASP A 66 -8.22 18.15 9.34
C ASP A 66 -6.95 18.98 9.64
N VAL A 67 -6.10 19.24 8.64
CA VAL A 67 -5.01 20.23 8.75
C VAL A 67 -5.58 21.63 8.49
N ASP A 68 -6.48 22.08 9.36
CA ASP A 68 -6.88 23.49 9.53
C ASP A 68 -6.95 23.78 11.04
N ASP A 69 -5.78 23.91 11.67
CA ASP A 69 -5.48 24.93 12.68
C ASP A 69 -4.04 24.73 13.18
N GLY A 70 -3.10 25.40 12.53
CA GLY A 70 -1.71 25.49 12.98
C GLY A 70 -0.68 25.40 11.87
N ASP A 71 -0.59 26.46 11.05
CA ASP A 71 0.62 26.91 10.33
C ASP A 71 1.69 25.85 10.02
N THR A 72 1.30 24.77 9.35
CA THR A 72 2.20 24.13 8.39
C THR A 72 1.68 24.54 7.05
N GLU A 73 2.19 25.66 6.55
CA GLU A 73 2.34 25.88 5.12
C GLU A 73 3.05 24.64 4.56
N LEU A 74 2.27 23.61 4.22
CA LEU A 74 2.60 22.75 3.10
C LEU A 74 2.57 23.73 1.94
N LYS A 75 3.73 24.34 1.69
CA LYS A 75 3.92 25.20 0.55
C LYS A 75 3.33 24.44 -0.62
N ASP A 76 2.40 25.10 -1.29
CA ASP A 76 1.77 24.76 -2.58
C ASP A 76 2.83 24.65 -3.72
N ASP A 77 4.09 24.40 -3.36
CA ASP A 77 5.23 24.16 -4.23
C ASP A 77 5.20 22.73 -4.77
N LEU A 78 4.25 21.86 -4.36
CA LEU A 78 4.04 20.61 -5.09
C LEU A 78 3.53 20.99 -6.48
N PRO A 79 4.26 20.64 -7.55
CA PRO A 79 3.82 20.97 -8.89
C PRO A 79 2.43 20.39 -9.10
N ASP A 80 1.55 21.14 -9.76
CA ASP A 80 0.27 20.65 -10.25
C ASP A 80 0.59 19.47 -11.19
N LEU A 81 0.61 18.26 -10.64
CA LEU A 81 0.87 17.03 -11.36
C LEU A 81 -0.41 16.72 -12.12
N ALA A 82 -0.62 17.46 -13.20
CA ALA A 82 -1.65 17.18 -14.19
C ALA A 82 -1.58 15.68 -14.52
N HIS A 83 -2.75 15.04 -14.57
CA HIS A 83 -2.85 13.61 -14.85
C HIS A 83 -2.05 13.28 -16.12
N PRO A 84 -1.00 12.46 -16.01
CA PRO A 84 -0.23 12.09 -17.19
C PRO A 84 -1.14 11.20 -18.05
N GLY A 85 -1.57 11.73 -19.19
CA GLY A 85 -2.37 10.99 -20.16
C GLY A 85 -1.51 9.99 -20.94
N THR A 86 -0.18 10.14 -20.88
CA THR A 86 0.80 9.31 -21.58
C THR A 86 1.98 8.93 -20.66
N ASP A 87 2.69 7.86 -21.05
CA ASP A 87 3.85 7.34 -20.31
C ASP A 87 5.00 8.36 -20.20
N GLU A 88 5.20 9.15 -21.24
CA GLU A 88 6.20 10.22 -21.28
C GLU A 88 5.91 11.30 -20.24
N GLU A 89 4.65 11.75 -20.15
CA GLU A 89 4.21 12.75 -19.16
C GLU A 89 4.35 12.23 -17.72
N LEU A 90 4.12 10.94 -17.51
CA LEU A 90 4.30 10.30 -16.21
C LEU A 90 5.78 10.29 -15.83
N SER A 91 6.65 9.90 -16.76
CA SER A 91 8.10 9.90 -16.52
C SER A 91 8.63 11.29 -16.16
N GLU A 92 8.14 12.33 -16.84
CA GLU A 92 8.55 13.71 -16.60
C GLU A 92 8.03 14.21 -15.24
N ALA A 93 6.78 13.86 -14.89
CA ALA A 93 6.21 14.16 -13.58
C ALA A 93 7.00 13.50 -12.42
N LEU A 94 7.41 12.25 -12.59
CA LEU A 94 8.20 11.53 -11.60
C LEU A 94 9.61 12.12 -11.45
N ASP A 95 10.28 12.51 -12.53
CA ASP A 95 11.61 13.14 -12.46
C ASP A 95 11.55 14.54 -11.82
N ARG A 96 10.48 15.30 -12.07
CA ARG A 96 10.20 16.55 -11.33
C ARG A 96 10.06 16.30 -9.82
N LEU A 97 9.35 15.25 -9.44
CA LEU A 97 9.13 14.90 -8.02
C LEU A 97 10.43 14.47 -7.32
N VAL A 98 11.27 13.70 -8.01
CA VAL A 98 12.62 13.34 -7.51
C VAL A 98 13.49 14.59 -7.35
N THR A 99 13.49 15.48 -8.34
CA THR A 99 14.25 16.74 -8.28
C THR A 99 13.81 17.61 -7.11
N MET A 100 12.50 17.68 -6.87
CA MET A 100 11.95 18.42 -5.73
C MET A 100 12.31 17.78 -4.38
N ALA A 101 12.31 16.45 -4.29
CA ALA A 101 12.74 15.76 -3.07
C ALA A 101 14.20 16.10 -2.71
N LEU A 102 15.09 16.14 -3.71
CA LEU A 102 16.49 16.55 -3.51
C LEU A 102 16.61 18.00 -3.06
N ALA A 103 15.86 18.90 -3.70
CA ALA A 103 15.82 20.31 -3.30
C ALA A 103 15.33 20.51 -1.85
N ASN A 104 14.46 19.62 -1.38
CA ASN A 104 13.94 19.61 0.00
C ASN A 104 14.80 18.81 0.99
N GLY A 105 16.03 18.42 0.61
CA GLY A 105 16.99 17.82 1.53
C GLY A 105 17.03 16.29 1.52
N PHE A 106 16.41 15.63 0.54
CA PHE A 106 16.61 14.21 0.34
C PHE A 106 18.10 13.91 0.03
N PRO A 107 18.70 12.85 0.61
CA PRO A 107 20.12 12.57 0.41
C PRO A 107 20.45 12.25 -1.05
N HIS A 108 21.26 13.08 -1.71
CA HIS A 108 21.73 12.85 -3.10
C HIS A 108 22.36 11.47 -3.33
N LYS A 109 22.98 10.88 -2.29
CA LYS A 109 23.56 9.52 -2.37
C LYS A 109 22.53 8.42 -2.63
N LEU A 110 21.24 8.70 -2.42
CA LEU A 110 20.13 7.78 -2.59
C LEU A 110 19.23 8.13 -3.78
N GLU A 111 19.59 9.16 -4.55
CA GLU A 111 18.82 9.64 -5.71
C GLU A 111 18.57 8.52 -6.73
N GLU A 112 19.61 7.76 -7.09
CA GLU A 112 19.52 6.66 -8.04
C GLU A 112 18.58 5.55 -7.52
N LYS A 113 18.68 5.21 -6.23
CA LYS A 113 17.76 4.25 -5.60
C LYS A 113 16.33 4.76 -5.53
N LEU A 114 16.14 6.06 -5.32
CA LEU A 114 14.82 6.68 -5.32
C LEU A 114 14.20 6.60 -6.72
N ARG A 115 14.97 6.91 -7.77
CA ARG A 115 14.51 6.73 -9.16
C ARG A 115 14.14 5.29 -9.46
N ASP A 116 14.97 4.34 -9.07
CA ASP A 116 14.69 2.91 -9.25
C ASP A 116 13.38 2.52 -8.56
N ILE A 117 13.15 2.92 -7.31
CA ILE A 117 11.92 2.58 -6.57
C ILE A 117 10.69 3.22 -7.21
N VAL A 118 10.79 4.49 -7.62
CA VAL A 118 9.70 5.24 -8.24
C VAL A 118 9.28 4.61 -9.57
N LEU A 119 10.24 4.09 -10.35
CA LEU A 119 10.00 3.47 -11.66
C LEU A 119 9.73 1.96 -11.58
N LYS A 120 10.02 1.29 -10.45
CA LYS A 120 9.92 -0.17 -10.32
C LYS A 120 8.48 -0.68 -10.41
N HIS A 121 7.51 0.12 -9.97
CA HIS A 121 6.11 -0.27 -9.94
C HIS A 121 5.25 0.78 -10.63
N ASP A 122 4.40 0.33 -11.55
CA ASP A 122 3.42 1.17 -12.28
C ASP A 122 2.18 1.46 -11.40
N ILE A 123 2.41 1.95 -10.18
CA ILE A 123 1.38 2.24 -9.17
C ILE A 123 0.89 3.69 -9.22
N TRP A 124 1.51 4.51 -10.06
CA TRP A 124 1.22 5.93 -10.20
C TRP A 124 0.09 6.22 -11.19
N ARG A 125 -0.32 5.23 -11.99
CA ARG A 125 -1.43 5.35 -12.93
C ARG A 125 -2.76 5.11 -12.20
N LEU A 126 -3.65 6.09 -12.26
CA LEU A 126 -5.02 5.98 -11.72
C LEU A 126 -5.94 5.14 -12.62
N GLU A 127 -5.66 5.10 -13.93
CA GLU A 127 -6.35 4.23 -14.87
C GLU A 127 -5.43 3.08 -15.30
N VAL A 128 -5.84 1.84 -15.02
CA VAL A 128 -5.20 0.65 -15.56
C VAL A 128 -5.55 0.59 -17.05
N GLN A 129 -4.58 0.91 -17.91
CA GLN A 129 -4.77 0.70 -19.35
C GLN A 129 -4.77 -0.81 -19.61
N PHE A 130 -5.96 -1.39 -19.75
CA PHE A 130 -6.11 -2.71 -20.32
C PHE A 130 -5.68 -2.63 -21.79
N GLU A 131 -4.45 -3.03 -22.07
CA GLU A 131 -4.03 -3.30 -23.42
C GLU A 131 -4.98 -4.37 -23.98
N LYS A 132 -5.86 -3.96 -24.89
CA LYS A 132 -6.64 -4.92 -25.68
C LYS A 132 -5.62 -5.77 -26.42
N ALA A 133 -5.41 -6.99 -25.94
CA ALA A 133 -4.82 -8.06 -26.73
C ALA A 133 -5.70 -8.21 -27.99
N LEU A 134 -5.32 -7.52 -29.06
CA LEU A 134 -5.83 -7.77 -30.40
C LEU A 134 -5.30 -9.14 -30.82
N GLY A 135 -6.24 -10.00 -31.20
CA GLY A 135 -5.97 -11.35 -31.71
C GLY A 135 -5.42 -11.40 -33.12
#